data_AF-K7KHJ0-F1
#
_entry.id   AF-K7KHJ0-F1
#
_cell.length_a   1.000
_cell.length_b   1.000
_cell.length_c   1.000
_cell.angle_alpha   90.00
_cell.angle_beta   90.00
_cell.angle_gamma   90.00
#
_symmetry.space_group_name_H-M   'P 1'
#
loop_
_entity.id
_entity.type
_entity.pdbx_description
1 polymer ?
#
loop_
_entity_poly.entity_id
_entity_poly.type
_entity_poly.pdbx_seq_one_letter_code
_entity_poly.pdbx_strand_id
1 'polypeptide(L)'
;MAVTEANTKSSLHTRSNSLPSAPHPLISQHEEHLQKLRDSEATSSISSSSLSHKLNGLLDLQDCTDKLLQLPMKQQAVAQKFSDKCVDDILEGSLRLLDICSTAKECLQISKETLSSEGKVMKLYLQLRVENTWLQGTS
;
A
#
# COMPACT_ATOMS: atom_id res chain seq x y z
N MET A 1 -8.28 50.20 61.18
CA MET A 1 -9.08 49.22 60.41
C MET A 1 -8.13 48.41 59.56
N ALA A 2 -8.20 47.08 59.63
CA ALA A 2 -7.16 46.15 59.19
C ALA A 2 -7.20 45.86 57.68
N VAL A 3 -6.01 45.70 57.09
CA VAL A 3 -5.79 45.29 55.69
C VAL A 3 -5.62 43.77 55.68
N THR A 4 -6.42 43.05 54.90
CA THR A 4 -6.25 41.62 54.63
C THR A 4 -5.90 41.42 53.17
N GLU A 5 -4.67 41.01 52.90
CA GLU A 5 -4.22 40.59 51.56
C GLU A 5 -4.61 39.12 51.33
N ALA A 6 -5.37 38.85 50.27
CA ALA A 6 -5.70 37.51 49.82
C ALA A 6 -4.78 37.10 48.66
N ASN A 7 -3.91 36.13 48.91
CA ASN A 7 -3.05 35.47 47.94
C ASN A 7 -3.85 34.44 47.12
N THR A 8 -4.14 34.73 45.86
CA THR A 8 -4.70 33.77 44.90
C THR A 8 -3.66 33.36 43.86
N LYS A 9 -3.14 32.15 44.00
CA LYS A 9 -2.28 31.47 43.01
C LYS A 9 -3.04 31.31 41.68
N SER A 10 -2.64 32.01 40.63
CA SER A 10 -3.16 31.80 39.28
C SER A 10 -2.51 30.57 38.64
N SER A 11 -3.34 29.59 38.29
CA SER A 11 -3.02 28.46 37.40
C SER A 11 -2.46 28.96 36.06
N LEU A 12 -1.26 28.51 35.68
CA LEU A 12 -0.66 28.80 34.37
C LEU A 12 -1.23 27.82 33.33
N HIS A 13 -2.12 28.32 32.47
CA HIS A 13 -2.68 27.59 31.34
C HIS A 13 -1.83 27.88 30.09
N THR A 14 -0.90 26.97 29.76
CA THR A 14 -0.11 27.08 28.52
C THR A 14 -0.99 26.66 27.34
N ARG A 15 -1.52 27.63 26.59
CA ARG A 15 -2.16 27.39 25.28
C ARG A 15 -1.09 27.44 24.18
N SER A 16 -1.03 26.40 23.36
CA SER A 16 -0.18 26.37 22.17
C SER A 16 -0.79 27.23 21.05
N ASN A 17 0.02 28.08 20.42
CA ASN A 17 -0.33 28.76 19.17
C ASN A 17 0.12 27.92 17.97
N SER A 18 -0.78 27.60 17.05
CA SER A 18 -0.42 27.21 15.69
C SER A 18 -0.29 28.47 14.84
N LEU A 19 0.91 28.76 14.33
CA LEU A 19 1.10 29.82 13.34
C LEU A 19 0.48 29.38 11.99
N PRO A 20 -0.04 30.31 11.17
CA PRO A 20 -0.53 29.99 9.84
C PRO A 20 0.57 29.32 9.02
N SER A 21 0.28 28.16 8.43
CA SER A 21 1.19 27.51 7.49
C SER A 21 1.29 28.37 6.23
N ALA A 22 2.42 29.03 6.01
CA ALA A 22 2.67 29.71 4.75
C ALA A 22 2.63 28.66 3.61
N PRO A 23 1.89 28.90 2.52
CA PRO A 23 1.97 28.03 1.34
C PRO A 23 3.40 28.05 0.81
N HIS A 24 3.87 26.89 0.35
CA HIS A 24 5.21 26.76 -0.24
C HIS A 24 5.37 27.80 -1.37
N PRO A 25 6.52 28.48 -1.51
CA PRO A 25 6.71 29.57 -2.48
C PRO A 25 6.32 29.19 -3.91
N LEU A 26 6.51 27.92 -4.29
CA LEU A 26 6.08 27.38 -5.58
C LEU A 26 4.56 27.33 -5.77
N ILE A 27 3.78 27.07 -4.72
CA ILE A 27 2.31 27.12 -4.77
C ILE A 27 1.84 28.57 -4.94
N SER A 28 2.48 29.50 -4.23
CA SER A 28 2.20 30.93 -4.38
C SER A 28 2.51 31.42 -5.79
N GLN A 29 3.64 31.00 -6.37
CA GLN A 29 4.02 31.35 -7.74
C GLN A 29 3.04 30.78 -8.77
N HIS A 30 2.60 29.53 -8.57
CA HIS A 30 1.59 28.91 -9.42
C HIS A 30 0.24 29.66 -9.38
N GLU A 31 -0.23 30.04 -8.19
CA GLU A 31 -1.45 30.83 -8.02
C GLU A 31 -1.33 32.22 -8.67
N GLU A 32 -0.17 32.87 -8.54
CA GLU A 32 0.09 34.16 -9.18
C GLU A 32 0.03 34.06 -10.71
N HIS A 33 0.60 33.01 -11.29
CA HIS A 33 0.54 32.76 -12.74
C HIS A 33 -0.89 32.51 -13.23
N LEU A 34 -1.68 31.74 -12.48
CA LEU A 34 -3.10 31.53 -12.80
C LEU A 34 -3.90 32.83 -12.74
N GLN A 35 -3.68 33.65 -11.71
CA GLN A 35 -4.37 34.92 -11.56
C GLN A 35 -4.00 35.89 -12.69
N LYS A 36 -2.71 35.98 -13.05
CA LYS A 36 -2.23 36.77 -14.21
C LYS A 36 -2.88 36.33 -15.52
N LEU A 37 -3.01 35.03 -15.75
CA LEU A 37 -3.65 34.48 -16.95
C LEU A 37 -5.14 34.89 -17.03
N ARG A 38 -5.83 34.85 -15.89
CA ARG A 38 -7.24 35.22 -15.76
C ARG A 38 -7.48 36.72 -15.94
N ASP A 39 -6.63 37.57 -15.38
CA ASP A 39 -6.73 39.03 -15.51
C ASP A 39 -6.47 39.47 -16.97
N SER A 40 -5.58 38.77 -17.67
CA SER A 40 -5.34 38.95 -19.10
C SER A 40 -6.55 38.56 -19.97
N GLU A 41 -7.41 37.65 -19.53
CA GLU A 41 -8.65 37.25 -20.22
C GLU A 41 -9.73 38.34 -20.12
N ALA A 42 -9.85 39.00 -18.96
CA ALA A 42 -10.88 40.01 -18.73
C ALA A 42 -10.69 41.32 -19.51
N THR A 43 -9.48 41.59 -20.04
CA THR A 43 -9.11 42.92 -20.58
C THR A 43 -8.74 42.92 -22.07
N SER A 44 -8.60 41.75 -22.71
CA SER A 44 -7.88 41.69 -24.00
C SER A 44 -8.75 41.60 -25.24
N SER A 45 -8.72 42.67 -26.05
CA SER A 45 -8.92 42.59 -27.49
C SER A 45 -7.88 41.66 -28.12
N ILE A 46 -8.25 40.91 -29.15
CA ILE A 46 -7.36 39.99 -29.89
C ILE A 46 -6.30 40.83 -30.63
N SER A 47 -5.17 41.10 -29.97
CA SER A 47 -3.99 41.72 -30.55
C SER A 47 -2.80 40.78 -30.40
N SER A 48 -1.91 40.77 -31.40
CA SER A 48 -0.77 39.84 -31.44
C SER A 48 0.10 39.90 -30.17
N SER A 49 0.23 41.07 -29.54
CA SER A 49 0.95 41.23 -28.26
C SER A 49 0.27 40.52 -27.10
N SER A 50 -1.06 40.60 -26.99
CA SER A 50 -1.82 39.92 -25.93
C SER A 50 -1.74 38.39 -26.07
N LEU A 51 -1.76 37.88 -27.31
CA LEU A 51 -1.56 36.45 -27.57
C LEU A 51 -0.16 35.98 -27.13
N SER A 52 0.90 36.73 -27.45
CA SER A 52 2.27 36.41 -26.99
C SER A 52 2.38 36.43 -25.47
N HIS A 53 1.76 37.39 -24.78
CA HIS A 53 1.74 37.44 -23.32
C HIS A 53 1.02 36.24 -22.71
N LYS A 54 -0.11 35.80 -23.28
CA LYS A 54 -0.84 34.61 -22.83
C LYS A 54 -0.02 33.33 -23.03
N LEU A 55 0.64 33.19 -24.17
CA LEU A 55 1.50 32.04 -24.46
C LEU A 55 2.70 31.98 -23.50
N ASN A 56 3.33 33.12 -23.21
CA ASN A 56 4.41 33.18 -22.23
C ASN A 56 3.93 32.81 -20.82
N GLY A 57 2.75 33.30 -20.39
CA GLY A 57 2.17 32.91 -19.10
C GLY A 57 1.83 31.42 -19.01
N LEU A 58 1.45 30.80 -20.13
CA LEU A 58 1.22 29.35 -20.19
C LEU A 58 2.52 28.55 -20.08
N LEU A 59 3.60 29.01 -20.72
CA LEU A 59 4.93 28.40 -20.61
C LEU A 59 5.45 28.49 -19.17
N ASP A 60 5.29 29.63 -18.51
CA ASP A 60 5.70 29.80 -17.12
C ASP A 60 4.90 28.91 -16.16
N LEU A 61 3.60 28.72 -16.43
CA LEU A 61 2.74 27.80 -15.68
C LEU A 61 3.17 26.34 -15.88
N GLN A 62 3.52 25.96 -17.10
CA GLN A 62 4.03 24.63 -17.42
C GLN A 62 5.34 24.37 -16.66
N ASP A 63 6.30 25.30 -16.73
CA ASP A 63 7.58 25.18 -16.00
C ASP A 63 7.37 25.12 -14.48
N CYS A 64 6.42 25.89 -13.93
CA CYS A 64 6.05 25.80 -12.52
C CYS A 64 5.41 24.44 -12.17
N THR A 65 4.60 23.88 -13.06
CA THR A 65 3.96 22.57 -12.88
C THR A 65 5.00 21.46 -12.91
N ASP A 66 5.94 21.50 -13.85
CA ASP A 66 7.04 20.56 -13.95
C ASP A 66 7.93 20.62 -12.70
N LYS A 67 8.24 21.83 -12.21
CA LYS A 67 8.95 22.03 -10.93
C LYS A 67 8.18 21.47 -9.74
N LEU A 68 6.86 21.67 -9.70
CA LEU A 68 6.00 21.15 -8.63
C LEU A 68 5.93 19.62 -8.65
N LEU A 69 5.97 19.02 -9.84
CA LEU A 69 5.96 17.57 -10.04
C LEU A 69 7.32 16.93 -9.73
N GLN A 70 8.41 17.66 -9.96
CA GLN A 70 9.76 17.27 -9.52
C GLN A 70 9.97 17.40 -8.01
N LEU A 71 9.16 18.22 -7.31
CA LEU A 71 9.24 18.23 -5.85
C LEU A 71 8.84 16.85 -5.32
N PRO A 72 9.60 16.29 -4.36
CA PRO A 72 9.17 15.10 -3.62
C PRO A 72 7.96 15.46 -2.75
N MET A 73 6.80 15.50 -3.39
CA MET A 73 5.52 15.99 -2.90
C MET A 73 4.92 15.00 -1.90
N LYS A 74 5.56 14.81 -0.73
CA LYS A 74 5.17 13.83 0.32
C LYS A 74 4.71 12.45 -0.20
N GLN A 75 5.16 12.08 -1.41
CA GLN A 75 4.92 10.75 -1.98
C GLN A 75 5.67 9.72 -1.17
N GLN A 76 6.66 10.08 -0.36
CA GLN A 76 7.33 9.12 0.52
C GLN A 76 6.38 8.52 1.57
N ALA A 77 5.44 9.28 2.14
CA ALA A 77 4.48 8.72 3.11
C ALA A 77 3.42 7.83 2.42
N VAL A 78 3.04 8.19 1.20
CA VAL A 78 2.07 7.45 0.40
C VAL A 78 2.71 6.20 -0.22
N ALA A 79 3.89 6.33 -0.83
CA ALA A 79 4.70 5.25 -1.38
C ALA A 79 5.21 4.30 -0.31
N GLN A 80 5.57 4.77 0.89
CA GLN A 80 5.93 3.88 2.00
C GLN A 80 4.71 3.10 2.50
N LYS A 81 3.55 3.76 2.64
CA LYS A 81 2.32 3.06 3.02
C LYS A 81 1.83 2.10 1.94
N PHE A 82 2.05 2.42 0.66
CA PHE A 82 1.77 1.51 -0.45
C PHE A 82 2.81 0.40 -0.55
N SER A 83 4.09 0.65 -0.24
CA SER A 83 5.13 -0.39 -0.26
C SER A 83 4.89 -1.41 0.84
N ASP A 84 4.63 -0.96 2.06
CA ASP A 84 4.44 -1.86 3.20
C ASP A 84 3.19 -2.72 2.99
N LYS A 85 2.07 -2.11 2.61
CA LYS A 85 0.84 -2.85 2.30
C LYS A 85 0.97 -3.79 1.11
N CYS A 86 1.63 -3.36 0.03
CA CYS A 86 1.83 -4.20 -1.15
C CYS A 86 2.72 -5.40 -0.82
N VAL A 87 3.78 -5.19 -0.03
CA VAL A 87 4.66 -6.27 0.44
C VAL A 87 3.89 -7.22 1.36
N ASP A 88 3.08 -6.71 2.29
CA ASP A 88 2.24 -7.53 3.17
C ASP A 88 1.24 -8.37 2.37
N ASP A 89 0.55 -7.78 1.39
CA ASP A 89 -0.43 -8.48 0.54
C ASP A 89 0.24 -9.58 -0.31
N ILE A 90 1.44 -9.31 -0.85
CA ILE A 90 2.23 -10.29 -1.62
C ILE A 90 2.72 -11.42 -0.71
N LEU A 91 3.17 -11.10 0.50
CA LEU A 91 3.64 -12.07 1.48
C LEU A 91 2.51 -12.98 1.95
N GLU A 92 1.35 -12.41 2.28
CA GLU A 92 0.13 -13.14 2.64
C GLU A 92 -0.32 -14.09 1.51
N GLY A 93 -0.31 -13.62 0.25
CA GLY A 93 -0.61 -14.45 -0.91
C GLY A 93 0.38 -15.62 -1.09
N SER A 94 1.67 -15.36 -0.84
CA SER A 94 2.73 -16.37 -0.94
C SER A 94 2.61 -17.43 0.17
N LEU A 95 2.27 -17.03 1.39
CA LEU A 95 2.01 -17.93 2.51
C LEU A 95 0.81 -18.86 2.23
N ARG A 96 -0.30 -18.30 1.72
CA ARG A 96 -1.45 -19.11 1.31
C ARG A 96 -1.11 -20.14 0.24
N LEU A 97 -0.27 -19.77 -0.74
CA LEU A 97 0.18 -20.71 -1.76
C LEU A 97 1.04 -21.83 -1.15
N LEU A 98 1.90 -21.51 -0.19
CA LEU A 98 2.71 -22.48 0.52
C LEU A 98 1.84 -23.48 1.31
N ASP A 99 0.79 -22.99 1.99
CA ASP A 99 -0.16 -23.83 2.73
C ASP A 99 -0.91 -24.79 1.81
N ILE A 100 -1.35 -24.32 0.64
CA ILE A 100 -1.98 -25.16 -0.39
C ILE A 100 -1.00 -26.24 -0.88
N CYS A 101 0.24 -25.86 -1.18
CA CYS A 101 1.27 -26.80 -1.59
C CYS A 101 1.58 -27.84 -0.50
N SER A 102 1.62 -27.45 0.77
CA SER A 102 1.79 -28.38 1.90
C SER A 102 0.62 -29.37 1.98
N THR A 103 -0.61 -28.86 1.90
CA THR A 103 -1.83 -29.68 1.92
C THR A 103 -1.86 -30.68 0.75
N ALA A 104 -1.50 -30.23 -0.45
CA ALA A 104 -1.41 -31.10 -1.63
C ALA A 104 -0.36 -32.21 -1.44
N LYS A 105 0.80 -31.86 -0.85
CA LYS A 105 1.85 -32.82 -0.52
C LYS A 105 1.37 -33.85 0.51
N GLU A 106 0.69 -33.43 1.57
CA GLU A 106 0.12 -34.32 2.58
C GLU A 106 -0.91 -35.28 1.95
N CYS A 107 -1.81 -34.78 1.12
CA CYS A 107 -2.78 -35.60 0.40
C CYS A 107 -2.10 -36.65 -0.50
N LEU A 108 -1.01 -36.26 -1.18
CA LEU A 108 -0.23 -37.18 -1.99
C LEU A 108 0.47 -38.25 -1.13
N GLN A 109 1.02 -37.88 0.03
CA GLN A 109 1.63 -38.83 0.96
C GLN A 109 0.61 -39.85 1.47
N ILE A 110 -0.58 -39.40 1.89
CA ILE A 110 -1.67 -40.29 2.29
C ILE A 110 -2.02 -41.26 1.16
N SER A 111 -2.18 -40.77 -0.08
CA SER A 111 -2.50 -41.62 -1.22
C SER A 111 -1.42 -42.69 -1.52
N LYS A 112 -0.15 -42.35 -1.30
CA LYS A 112 0.96 -43.28 -1.45
C LYS A 112 0.96 -44.33 -0.35
N GLU A 113 0.66 -43.94 0.88
CA GLU A 113 0.57 -44.84 2.02
C GLU A 113 -0.61 -45.81 1.90
N THR A 114 -1.78 -45.33 1.46
CA THR A 114 -2.96 -46.18 1.24
C THR A 114 -2.68 -47.23 0.18
N LEU A 115 -2.14 -46.85 -0.98
CA LEU A 115 -1.76 -47.80 -2.03
C LEU A 115 -0.70 -48.82 -1.56
N SER A 116 0.27 -48.39 -0.76
CA SER A 116 1.28 -49.29 -0.19
C SER A 116 0.66 -50.27 0.81
N SER A 117 -0.30 -49.83 1.62
CA SER A 117 -0.98 -50.66 2.61
C SER A 117 -1.90 -51.70 1.94
N GLU A 118 -2.66 -51.31 0.92
CA GLU A 118 -3.54 -52.21 0.17
C GLU A 118 -2.74 -53.30 -0.56
N GLY A 119 -1.61 -52.92 -1.18
CA GLY A 119 -0.70 -53.88 -1.81
C GLY A 119 -0.14 -54.92 -0.82
N LYS A 120 0.17 -54.52 0.42
CA LYS A 120 0.61 -55.44 1.47
C LYS A 120 -0.50 -56.40 1.90
N VAL A 121 -1.72 -55.91 2.06
CA VAL A 121 -2.89 -56.74 2.42
C VAL A 121 -3.15 -57.77 1.32
N MET A 122 -3.15 -57.35 0.06
CA MET A 122 -3.36 -58.26 -1.07
C MET A 122 -2.25 -59.32 -1.16
N LYS A 123 -0.99 -58.94 -0.91
CA LYS A 123 0.14 -59.89 -0.86
C LYS A 123 -0.03 -60.92 0.25
N LEU A 124 -0.42 -60.52 1.46
CA LEU A 124 -0.69 -61.44 2.57
C LEU A 124 -1.85 -62.39 2.26
N TYR A 125 -2.92 -61.87 1.65
CA TYR A 125 -4.06 -62.69 1.24
C TYR A 125 -3.68 -63.75 0.20
N LEU A 126 -2.88 -63.37 -0.82
CA LEU A 126 -2.38 -64.31 -1.81
C LEU A 126 -1.43 -65.35 -1.20
N GLN A 127 -0.55 -64.93 -0.29
CA GLN A 127 0.35 -65.84 0.44
C GLN A 127 -0.45 -66.88 1.25
N LEU A 128 -1.43 -66.44 2.04
CA LEU A 128 -2.32 -67.32 2.81
C LEU A 128 -3.12 -68.26 1.91
N ARG A 129 -3.59 -67.78 0.75
CA ARG A 129 -4.30 -68.62 -0.22
C ARG A 129 -3.39 -69.72 -0.78
N VAL A 130 -2.16 -69.38 -1.15
CA VAL A 130 -1.17 -70.35 -1.64
C VAL A 130 -0.88 -71.38 -0.54
N GLU A 131 -0.56 -70.95 0.68
CA GLU A 131 -0.31 -71.84 1.82
C GLU A 131 -1.50 -72.77 2.11
N ASN A 132 -2.72 -72.25 2.07
CA ASN A 132 -3.93 -73.05 2.27
C ASN A 132 -4.11 -74.10 1.16
N THR A 133 -3.88 -73.74 -0.11
CA THR A 133 -3.96 -74.70 -1.23
C THR A 133 -2.91 -75.80 -1.16
N TRP A 134 -1.69 -75.48 -0.68
CA TRP A 134 -0.64 -76.49 -0.46
C TRP A 134 -1.00 -77.47 0.65
N LEU A 135 -1.63 -77.00 1.74
CA LEU A 135 -2.06 -77.86 2.84
C LEU A 135 -3.23 -78.79 2.47
N GLN A 136 -4.12 -78.36 1.57
CA GLN A 136 -5.26 -79.17 1.12
C GLN A 136 -4.90 -80.21 0.05
N GLY A 137 -3.90 -79.95 -0.81
CA GLY A 137 -3.51 -80.84 -1.91
C GLY A 137 -2.59 -82.00 -1.52
N THR A 138 -2.29 -82.18 -0.24
CA THR A 138 -1.31 -83.17 0.28
C THR A 138 -1.95 -84.28 1.12
N SER A 139 -3.29 -84.33 1.21
CA SER A 139 -4.06 -85.52 1.65
C SER A 139 -4.57 -86.31 0.46
#